data_AF-A0A1W9WQZ4-F1
#
_entry.id   AF-A0A1W9WQZ4-F1
#
_cell.length_a   1.000
_cell.length_b   1.000
_cell.length_c   1.000
_cell.angle_alpha   90.00
_cell.angle_beta   90.00
_cell.angle_gamma   90.00
#
_symmetry.space_group_name_H-M   'P 1'
#
loop_
_entity.id
_entity.type
_entity.pdbx_description
1 polymer ?
#
loop_
_entity_poly.entity_id
_entity_poly.type
_entity_poly.pdbx_seq_one_letter_code
_entity_poly.pdbx_strand_id
1 'polypeptide(L)'
;MRRRLEISSISAYTFLRIEDEVLNKLSWQDEEYEKLVMLLFDNTPWRAKEDLRIALSLLRGGRSSVIVLKLAFIHKKQSYGFIIRIHSTLKEAEKEKNNVDKLNINSPDCFANCMGQKELAGQSLVIYQDVGVNMVTQSIDELSESLFQRLSSQNEFTVFAHNFQKLIKDVTYSFEKIEDFKTISHDEYYDDILSQLPPELVINQAHLYQFDDLIFKSQISIPAEIKKTEIIDIHQFIHRLSEKKTSTQWFKLNEIWFDKSILTGDSQEMAYLPFTIEENSKIVFYLWIAIPKNELKDIETKLETTLDATSPCQLIFLADDVTFTAQLNKMGFDTQSCLSTLDFQALCDKYYAQLHIDMRHNDLHCGNVLTSENSFKVIDVGDMRADLIASDIARLEVSLWFEMSKRLSEFSKQAAETVIENLMTDNVSNTDSDSLSISTRFSDFLRHLKKGFKAGVQYLPDENEIRLAYVIQILLYQRYSLLDGIDKIPVAFNVFARHWMSQFRYNIDFAALSAEIMEIVHQLESLVDRKLVTWDIIREAYQQSVSEIQQSQFILNGEEQNCFEAIYRIAELPQHKKNPPLAQFSCYIADQLSEPEQN
;
A
#
# COMPACT_ATOMS: atom_id res chain seq x y z
N MET A 1 -28.62 -1.65 26.55
CA MET A 1 -30.07 -1.47 26.27
C MET A 1 -30.14 -0.63 24.99
N ARG A 2 -30.47 -1.23 23.83
CA ARG A 2 -30.37 -0.53 22.53
C ARG A 2 -31.33 0.66 22.53
N ARG A 3 -30.82 1.88 22.35
CA ARG A 3 -31.65 3.10 22.27
C ARG A 3 -32.55 3.03 21.02
N ARG A 4 -33.82 3.38 21.19
CA ARG A 4 -34.80 3.53 20.11
C ARG A 4 -35.25 4.99 20.12
N LEU A 5 -35.14 5.64 18.97
CA LEU A 5 -35.70 6.98 18.76
C LEU A 5 -37.02 6.84 18.01
N GLU A 6 -38.03 7.56 18.47
CA GLU A 6 -39.33 7.68 17.79
C GLU A 6 -39.23 8.78 16.73
N ILE A 7 -39.75 8.52 15.52
CA ILE A 7 -39.72 9.49 14.43
C ILE A 7 -41.12 10.09 14.26
N SER A 8 -41.30 11.30 14.78
CA SER A 8 -42.61 11.96 14.91
C SER A 8 -43.37 12.10 13.58
N SER A 9 -42.63 12.15 12.47
CA SER A 9 -43.14 12.37 11.12
C SER A 9 -43.45 11.08 10.33
N ILE A 10 -43.09 9.88 10.83
CA ILE A 10 -43.28 8.59 10.14
C ILE A 10 -44.09 7.61 11.00
N SER A 11 -45.43 7.70 10.98
CA SER A 11 -46.34 6.77 11.70
C SER A 11 -46.09 6.62 13.22
N ALA A 12 -47.10 6.20 13.98
CA ALA A 12 -46.97 6.06 15.44
C ALA A 12 -46.09 4.87 15.90
N TYR A 13 -45.56 4.04 14.99
CA TYR A 13 -44.85 2.80 15.33
C TYR A 13 -43.46 2.65 14.68
N THR A 14 -42.94 3.69 14.02
CA THR A 14 -41.60 3.65 13.41
C THR A 14 -40.53 4.01 14.44
N PHE A 15 -39.54 3.14 14.58
CA PHE A 15 -38.40 3.37 15.47
C PHE A 15 -37.09 3.28 14.70
N LEU A 16 -36.21 4.26 14.95
CA LEU A 16 -34.82 4.19 14.55
C LEU A 16 -34.03 3.47 15.65
N ARG A 17 -33.43 2.33 15.28
CA ARG A 17 -32.44 1.65 16.10
C ARG A 17 -31.07 2.21 15.75
N ILE A 18 -30.44 2.87 16.73
CA ILE A 18 -29.05 3.32 16.61
C ILE A 18 -28.17 2.44 17.49
N GLU A 19 -27.00 2.09 16.99
CA GLU A 19 -26.00 1.37 17.77
C GLU A 19 -25.19 2.34 18.65
N ASP A 20 -24.82 1.91 19.85
CA ASP A 20 -24.20 2.79 20.85
C ASP A 20 -22.88 3.42 20.33
N GLU A 21 -22.13 2.69 19.52
CA GLU A 21 -20.93 3.20 18.84
C GLU A 21 -21.21 4.33 17.86
N VAL A 22 -22.30 4.23 17.10
CA VAL A 22 -22.72 5.28 16.15
C VAL A 22 -23.07 6.55 16.91
N LEU A 23 -23.80 6.42 18.02
CA LEU A 23 -24.14 7.55 18.89
C LEU A 23 -22.90 8.21 19.50
N ASN A 24 -21.89 7.42 19.86
CA ASN A 24 -20.64 7.96 20.42
C ASN A 24 -19.78 8.65 19.36
N LYS A 25 -19.82 8.18 18.10
CA LYS A 25 -19.07 8.76 16.98
C LYS A 25 -19.72 10.01 16.40
N LEU A 26 -21.04 10.11 16.44
CA LEU A 26 -21.76 11.22 15.81
C LEU A 26 -22.21 12.25 16.85
N SER A 27 -22.03 13.52 16.52
CA SER A 27 -22.45 14.66 17.35
C SER A 27 -23.68 15.40 16.80
N TRP A 28 -24.47 14.76 15.93
CA TRP A 28 -25.64 15.40 15.33
C TRP A 28 -26.78 15.56 16.33
N GLN A 29 -27.62 16.56 16.12
CA GLN A 29 -28.84 16.76 16.89
C GLN A 29 -29.98 15.88 16.34
N ASP A 30 -30.93 15.50 17.21
CA ASP A 30 -32.07 14.64 16.85
C ASP A 30 -32.85 15.15 15.62
N GLU A 31 -32.99 16.48 15.47
CA GLU A 31 -33.67 17.10 14.32
C GLU A 31 -32.94 16.91 12.98
N GLU A 32 -31.61 16.90 12.99
CA GLU A 32 -30.81 16.70 11.78
C GLU A 32 -30.94 15.26 11.28
N TYR A 33 -30.96 14.30 12.22
CA TYR A 33 -31.26 12.90 11.92
C TYR A 33 -32.66 12.72 11.37
N GLU A 34 -33.68 13.30 12.01
CA GLU A 34 -35.06 13.17 11.54
C GLU A 34 -35.19 13.70 10.12
N LYS A 35 -34.62 14.87 9.82
CA LYS A 35 -34.60 15.42 8.44
C LYS A 35 -33.92 14.50 7.45
N LEU A 36 -32.75 13.96 7.78
CA LEU A 36 -32.03 13.04 6.91
C LEU A 36 -32.84 11.76 6.67
N VAL A 37 -33.36 11.15 7.73
CA VAL A 37 -34.18 9.93 7.63
C VAL A 37 -35.43 10.18 6.81
N MET A 38 -36.09 11.33 6.98
CA MET A 38 -37.25 11.73 6.16
C MET A 38 -36.91 11.85 4.69
N LEU A 39 -35.81 12.53 4.37
CA LEU A 39 -35.33 12.69 3.00
C LEU A 39 -35.05 11.32 2.34
N LEU A 40 -34.38 10.42 3.07
CA LEU A 40 -34.06 9.09 2.59
C LEU A 40 -35.30 8.21 2.47
N PHE A 41 -36.23 8.31 3.43
CA PHE A 41 -37.49 7.58 3.42
C PHE A 41 -38.35 7.94 2.20
N ASP A 42 -38.41 9.22 1.85
CA ASP A 42 -39.12 9.71 0.65
C ASP A 42 -38.55 9.13 -0.65
N ASN A 43 -37.30 8.68 -0.63
CA ASN A 43 -36.60 8.02 -1.73
C ASN A 43 -36.67 6.48 -1.66
N THR A 44 -37.55 5.93 -0.81
CA THR A 44 -37.84 4.50 -0.75
C THR A 44 -39.24 4.19 -1.30
N PRO A 45 -39.49 2.96 -1.78
CA PRO A 45 -40.83 2.54 -2.21
C PRO A 45 -41.84 2.36 -1.04
N TRP A 46 -41.49 2.74 0.20
CA TRP A 46 -42.26 2.40 1.40
C TRP A 46 -42.97 3.57 2.07
N ARG A 47 -43.11 4.69 1.35
CA ARG A 47 -43.70 5.97 1.79
C ARG A 47 -45.05 5.92 2.53
N ALA A 48 -45.78 4.80 2.49
CA ALA A 48 -47.12 4.64 3.07
C ALA A 48 -47.33 3.39 3.95
N LYS A 49 -46.26 2.76 4.45
CA LYS A 49 -46.38 1.48 5.20
C LYS A 49 -46.35 1.68 6.72
N GLU A 50 -47.26 1.01 7.42
CA GLU A 50 -47.51 1.21 8.86
C GLU A 50 -46.48 0.53 9.80
N ASP A 51 -45.81 -0.55 9.34
CA ASP A 51 -44.82 -1.32 10.12
C ASP A 51 -43.41 -1.22 9.52
N LEU A 52 -42.71 -0.11 9.75
CA LEU A 52 -41.34 0.10 9.26
C LEU A 52 -40.36 0.14 10.43
N ARG A 53 -39.30 -0.67 10.34
CA ARG A 53 -38.16 -0.58 11.26
C ARG A 53 -37.01 0.10 10.55
N ILE A 54 -36.39 1.08 11.20
CA ILE A 54 -35.22 1.77 10.65
C ILE A 54 -34.01 1.41 11.52
N ALA A 55 -32.87 1.15 10.90
CA ALA A 55 -31.62 0.85 11.59
C ALA A 55 -30.49 1.70 11.03
N LEU A 56 -29.73 2.34 11.92
CA LEU A 56 -28.50 3.05 11.59
C LEU A 56 -27.33 2.33 12.27
N SER A 57 -26.36 1.91 11.48
CA SER A 57 -25.13 1.25 11.94
C SER A 57 -23.91 1.91 11.32
N LEU A 58 -22.78 1.86 12.01
CA LEU A 58 -21.50 2.23 11.44
C LEU A 58 -21.05 1.08 10.54
N LEU A 59 -20.66 1.36 9.30
CA LEU A 59 -19.93 0.37 8.52
C LEU A 59 -18.52 0.29 9.12
N ARG A 60 -18.22 -0.85 9.77
CA ARG A 60 -16.90 -1.09 10.35
C ARG A 60 -15.99 -1.68 9.27
N GLY A 61 -15.29 -0.78 8.60
CA GLY A 61 -14.13 -1.10 7.77
C GLY A 61 -13.95 -0.02 6.69
N GLY A 62 -12.69 0.08 6.25
CA GLY A 62 -12.17 1.28 5.59
C GLY A 62 -11.44 2.19 6.58
N ARG A 63 -10.23 2.61 6.18
CA ARG A 63 -9.38 3.58 6.87
C ARG A 63 -9.68 5.00 6.40
N SER A 64 -10.94 5.30 6.08
CA SER A 64 -11.27 6.62 5.56
C SER A 64 -11.32 7.63 6.71
N SER A 65 -10.75 8.81 6.49
CA SER A 65 -10.95 10.03 7.29
C SER A 65 -12.41 10.52 7.36
N VAL A 66 -13.32 9.75 6.76
CA VAL A 66 -14.74 10.01 6.55
C VAL A 66 -15.53 8.98 7.35
N ILE A 67 -16.57 9.42 8.07
CA ILE A 67 -17.44 8.50 8.83
C ILE A 67 -18.46 7.89 7.86
N VAL A 68 -18.44 6.57 7.70
CA VAL A 68 -19.36 5.83 6.83
C VAL A 68 -20.47 5.16 7.66
N LEU A 69 -21.71 5.56 7.43
CA LEU A 69 -22.90 5.00 8.07
C LEU A 69 -23.73 4.20 7.07
N LYS A 70 -24.41 3.17 7.56
CA LYS A 70 -25.43 2.43 6.83
C LYS A 70 -26.79 2.69 7.46
N LEU A 71 -27.70 3.33 6.73
CA LEU A 71 -29.10 3.47 7.10
C LEU A 71 -29.93 2.44 6.34
N ALA A 72 -30.61 1.56 7.05
CA ALA A 72 -31.49 0.54 6.47
C ALA A 72 -32.93 0.73 6.93
N PHE A 73 -33.83 0.85 5.97
CA PHE A 73 -35.27 0.74 6.18
C PHE A 73 -35.67 -0.74 6.06
N ILE A 74 -36.54 -1.26 6.92
CA ILE A 74 -36.87 -2.70 7.00
C ILE A 74 -38.39 -2.90 7.11
N HIS A 75 -38.99 -3.57 6.14
CA HIS A 75 -40.42 -3.91 6.13
C HIS A 75 -40.67 -5.36 5.69
N LYS A 76 -41.39 -6.16 6.48
CA LYS A 76 -41.72 -7.58 6.15
C LYS A 76 -40.50 -8.36 5.62
N LYS A 77 -39.38 -8.24 6.34
CA LYS A 77 -38.03 -8.77 6.02
C LYS A 77 -37.30 -8.07 4.87
N GLN A 78 -37.96 -7.26 4.04
CA GLN A 78 -37.28 -6.51 2.98
C GLN A 78 -36.47 -5.36 3.56
N SER A 79 -35.22 -5.16 3.13
CA SER A 79 -34.40 -4.01 3.51
C SER A 79 -34.05 -3.11 2.32
N TYR A 80 -34.00 -1.81 2.56
CA TYR A 80 -33.55 -0.80 1.60
C TYR A 80 -32.49 0.05 2.28
N GLY A 81 -31.26 -0.04 1.79
CA GLY A 81 -30.10 0.61 2.39
C GLY A 81 -29.74 1.94 1.74
N PHE A 82 -28.99 2.72 2.51
CA PHE A 82 -28.24 3.87 2.05
C PHE A 82 -26.90 3.87 2.76
N ILE A 83 -25.86 4.24 2.04
CA ILE A 83 -24.52 4.46 2.59
C ILE A 83 -24.31 5.96 2.65
N ILE A 84 -24.08 6.46 3.85
CA ILE A 84 -23.95 7.88 4.16
C ILE A 84 -22.50 8.12 4.56
N ARG A 85 -21.77 8.84 3.74
CA ARG A 85 -20.40 9.28 4.02
C ARG A 85 -20.43 10.70 4.55
N ILE A 86 -19.78 10.92 5.69
CA ILE A 86 -19.72 12.22 6.37
C ILE A 86 -18.27 12.72 6.32
N HIS A 87 -18.07 13.81 5.58
CA HIS A 87 -16.77 14.43 5.36
C HIS A 87 -16.48 15.50 6.41
N SER A 88 -15.20 15.74 6.63
CA SER A 88 -14.70 16.83 7.48
C SER A 88 -15.10 18.20 6.95
N THR A 89 -15.17 18.36 5.62
CA THR A 89 -15.52 19.63 4.99
C THR A 89 -16.59 19.49 3.90
N LEU A 90 -17.32 20.57 3.65
CA LEU A 90 -18.28 20.66 2.54
C LEU A 90 -17.58 20.49 1.19
N LYS A 91 -16.38 21.06 1.03
CA LYS A 91 -15.60 21.02 -0.21
C LYS A 91 -15.24 19.59 -0.62
N GLU A 92 -14.87 18.73 0.33
CA GLU A 92 -14.56 17.32 0.06
C GLU A 92 -15.82 16.56 -0.38
N ALA A 93 -16.95 16.77 0.30
CA ALA A 93 -18.22 16.16 -0.09
C ALA A 93 -18.67 16.62 -1.49
N GLU A 94 -18.50 17.90 -1.82
CA GLU A 94 -18.79 18.44 -3.16
C GLU A 94 -17.83 17.88 -4.22
N LYS A 95 -16.55 17.69 -3.88
CA LYS A 95 -15.57 17.04 -4.78
C LYS A 95 -16.00 15.61 -5.12
N GLU A 96 -16.36 14.81 -4.13
CA GLU A 96 -16.83 13.43 -4.33
C GLU A 96 -18.14 13.41 -5.15
N LYS A 97 -19.14 14.23 -4.81
CA LYS A 97 -20.38 14.38 -5.59
C LYS A 97 -20.11 14.65 -7.08
N ASN A 98 -19.27 15.63 -7.37
CA ASN A 98 -18.90 16.00 -8.74
C ASN A 98 -18.20 14.86 -9.49
N ASN A 99 -17.35 14.08 -8.79
CA ASN A 99 -16.67 12.94 -9.39
C ASN A 99 -17.63 11.78 -9.68
N VAL A 100 -18.59 11.52 -8.78
CA VAL A 100 -19.63 10.51 -9.02
C VAL A 100 -20.44 10.85 -10.27
N ASP A 101 -20.81 12.11 -10.48
CA ASP A 101 -21.56 12.52 -11.67
C ASP A 101 -20.77 12.27 -12.97
N LYS A 102 -19.46 12.58 -12.98
CA LYS A 102 -18.60 12.31 -14.13
C LYS A 102 -18.57 10.81 -14.48
N LEU A 103 -18.56 9.94 -13.47
CA LEU A 103 -18.48 8.49 -13.64
C LEU A 103 -19.81 7.84 -14.01
N ASN A 104 -20.92 8.27 -13.39
CA ASN A 104 -22.25 7.69 -13.63
C ASN A 104 -22.78 7.97 -15.04
N ILE A 105 -22.30 9.01 -15.72
CA ILE A 105 -22.57 9.24 -17.15
C ILE A 105 -21.99 8.09 -18.02
N ASN A 106 -20.87 7.51 -17.58
CA ASN A 106 -20.08 6.57 -18.38
C ASN A 106 -20.36 5.10 -18.05
N SER A 107 -20.74 4.75 -16.81
CA SER A 107 -21.07 3.36 -16.43
C SER A 107 -21.90 3.28 -15.12
N PRO A 108 -23.25 3.37 -15.20
CA PRO A 108 -24.12 3.50 -14.03
C PRO A 108 -24.21 2.23 -13.15
N ASP A 109 -23.75 1.07 -13.66
CA ASP A 109 -23.93 -0.20 -12.97
C ASP A 109 -22.77 -0.56 -12.01
N CYS A 110 -21.58 0.06 -12.18
CA CYS A 110 -20.37 -0.29 -11.43
C CYS A 110 -20.06 0.65 -10.25
N PHE A 111 -20.63 1.86 -10.25
CA PHE A 111 -20.56 2.81 -9.14
C PHE A 111 -21.89 2.87 -8.39
N ALA A 112 -21.85 3.13 -7.08
CA ALA A 112 -23.08 3.32 -6.33
C ALA A 112 -23.80 4.61 -6.76
N ASN A 113 -25.12 4.56 -6.91
CA ASN A 113 -25.91 5.71 -7.34
C ASN A 113 -25.88 6.76 -6.22
N CYS A 114 -25.29 7.94 -6.47
CA CYS A 114 -25.38 9.05 -5.53
C CYS A 114 -26.78 9.67 -5.59
N MET A 115 -27.41 9.86 -4.44
CA MET A 115 -28.72 10.50 -4.33
C MET A 115 -28.66 11.99 -4.64
N GLY A 116 -29.82 12.51 -5.10
CA GLY A 116 -30.03 13.86 -5.62
C GLY A 116 -29.24 14.96 -4.91
N GLN A 117 -28.17 15.43 -5.54
CA GLN A 117 -27.23 16.39 -4.99
C GLN A 117 -27.87 17.73 -4.59
N LYS A 118 -28.97 18.11 -5.24
CA LYS A 118 -29.70 19.36 -4.96
C LYS A 118 -30.38 19.35 -3.58
N GLU A 119 -30.83 18.18 -3.12
CA GLU A 119 -31.50 18.02 -1.83
C GLU A 119 -30.50 17.98 -0.67
N LEU A 120 -29.24 17.66 -0.98
CA LEU A 120 -28.10 17.56 -0.05
C LEU A 120 -27.09 18.72 -0.24
N ALA A 121 -27.50 19.80 -0.89
CA ALA A 121 -26.65 20.96 -1.14
C ALA A 121 -26.30 21.66 0.17
N GLY A 122 -25.03 22.03 0.35
CA GLY A 122 -24.56 22.70 1.57
C GLY A 122 -24.34 21.79 2.78
N GLN A 123 -24.38 20.46 2.58
CA GLN A 123 -24.06 19.48 3.63
C GLN A 123 -22.76 18.72 3.31
N SER A 124 -21.91 18.53 4.31
CA SER A 124 -20.65 17.76 4.23
C SER A 124 -20.88 16.25 4.18
N LEU A 125 -21.82 15.80 3.35
CA LEU A 125 -22.19 14.40 3.23
C LEU A 125 -22.46 13.98 1.79
N VAL A 126 -22.18 12.71 1.50
CA VAL A 126 -22.47 12.03 0.25
C VAL A 126 -23.30 10.80 0.57
N ILE A 127 -24.36 10.57 -0.20
CA ILE A 127 -25.28 9.46 0.04
C ILE A 127 -25.37 8.60 -1.19
N TYR A 128 -25.02 7.33 -1.03
CA TYR A 128 -25.16 6.31 -2.04
C TYR A 128 -26.37 5.43 -1.76
N GLN A 129 -27.17 5.21 -2.79
CA GLN A 129 -28.23 4.21 -2.79
C GLN A 129 -27.59 2.80 -2.81
N ASP A 130 -28.15 1.88 -2.02
CA ASP A 130 -27.65 0.52 -1.86
C ASP A 130 -27.36 -0.21 -3.18
N VAL A 131 -26.31 -1.03 -3.17
CA VAL A 131 -25.91 -1.96 -4.23
C VAL A 131 -26.98 -3.03 -4.47
N GLY A 132 -27.65 -3.49 -3.40
CA GLY A 132 -28.70 -4.50 -3.45
C GLY A 132 -30.08 -3.89 -3.72
N VAL A 133 -30.39 -3.55 -4.96
CA VAL A 133 -31.74 -3.07 -5.31
C VAL A 133 -32.75 -4.22 -5.15
N ASN A 134 -33.66 -4.10 -4.16
CA ASN A 134 -34.92 -4.86 -4.03
C ASN A 134 -34.92 -6.33 -3.54
N MET A 135 -33.95 -6.81 -2.75
CA MET A 135 -33.95 -8.22 -2.30
C MET A 135 -33.98 -8.39 -0.77
N VAL A 136 -34.78 -9.36 -0.33
CA VAL A 136 -35.44 -9.44 0.99
C VAL A 136 -34.55 -9.96 2.13
N THR A 137 -33.25 -10.19 1.90
CA THR A 137 -32.44 -10.98 2.84
C THR A 137 -30.93 -10.71 2.84
N GLN A 138 -30.41 -9.77 2.04
CA GLN A 138 -28.98 -9.77 1.73
C GLN A 138 -28.22 -8.71 2.54
N SER A 139 -27.14 -9.12 3.20
CA SER A 139 -26.18 -8.21 3.82
C SER A 139 -25.41 -7.48 2.71
N ILE A 140 -25.16 -6.19 2.94
CA ILE A 140 -24.09 -5.50 2.21
C ILE A 140 -22.86 -5.70 3.06
N ASP A 141 -21.83 -6.26 2.46
CA ASP A 141 -20.55 -6.49 3.10
C ASP A 141 -19.46 -5.82 2.27
N GLU A 142 -18.37 -5.44 2.93
CA GLU A 142 -17.13 -5.11 2.23
C GLU A 142 -16.65 -6.31 1.43
N LEU A 143 -15.90 -6.06 0.37
CA LEU A 143 -15.35 -7.11 -0.47
C LEU A 143 -14.52 -8.10 0.35
N SER A 144 -13.77 -7.62 1.34
CA SER A 144 -12.95 -8.46 2.21
C SER A 144 -13.80 -9.47 2.99
N GLU A 145 -14.92 -9.03 3.58
CA GLU A 145 -15.82 -9.89 4.34
C GLU A 145 -16.52 -10.90 3.43
N SER A 146 -17.08 -10.43 2.30
CA SER A 146 -17.72 -11.28 1.31
C SER A 146 -16.78 -12.32 0.71
N LEU A 147 -15.53 -11.93 0.44
CA LEU A 147 -14.51 -12.82 -0.08
C LEU A 147 -14.11 -13.85 0.98
N PHE A 148 -13.89 -13.44 2.23
CA PHE A 148 -13.59 -14.36 3.33
C PHE A 148 -14.67 -15.45 3.47
N GLN A 149 -15.95 -15.07 3.53
CA GLN A 149 -17.07 -16.02 3.62
C GLN A 149 -17.13 -16.99 2.43
N ARG A 150 -16.82 -16.51 1.22
CA ARG A 150 -16.81 -17.31 -0.01
C ARG A 150 -15.57 -18.15 -0.20
N LEU A 151 -14.41 -17.73 0.31
CA LEU A 151 -13.22 -18.58 0.34
C LEU A 151 -13.45 -19.75 1.32
N SER A 152 -14.24 -19.54 2.37
CA SER A 152 -14.62 -20.59 3.32
C SER A 152 -15.78 -21.48 2.86
N SER A 153 -16.52 -21.11 1.81
CA SER A 153 -17.69 -21.87 1.31
C SER A 153 -17.55 -22.26 -0.17
N GLN A 154 -18.10 -23.40 -0.60
CA GLN A 154 -17.90 -23.88 -1.98
C GLN A 154 -18.93 -23.33 -2.98
N ASN A 155 -20.07 -22.85 -2.51
CA ASN A 155 -21.18 -22.47 -3.39
C ASN A 155 -20.91 -21.12 -4.08
N GLU A 156 -21.14 -21.08 -5.40
CA GLU A 156 -21.18 -19.86 -6.22
C GLU A 156 -19.88 -19.02 -6.32
N PHE A 157 -18.75 -19.54 -5.85
CA PHE A 157 -17.46 -18.82 -5.90
C PHE A 157 -17.08 -18.38 -7.31
N THR A 158 -17.23 -19.27 -8.30
CA THR A 158 -16.89 -18.98 -9.70
C THR A 158 -17.72 -17.82 -10.26
N VAL A 159 -19.03 -17.79 -9.96
CA VAL A 159 -19.93 -16.71 -10.39
C VAL A 159 -19.53 -15.39 -9.74
N PHE A 160 -19.23 -15.43 -8.44
CA PHE A 160 -18.72 -14.28 -7.70
C PHE A 160 -17.43 -13.72 -8.33
N ALA A 161 -16.44 -14.57 -8.62
CA ALA A 161 -15.19 -14.16 -9.24
C ALA A 161 -15.37 -13.58 -10.67
N HIS A 162 -16.26 -14.17 -11.48
CA HIS A 162 -16.58 -13.65 -12.81
C HIS A 162 -17.27 -12.28 -12.77
N ASN A 163 -18.23 -12.11 -11.85
CA ASN A 163 -18.90 -10.83 -11.67
C ASN A 163 -17.94 -9.76 -11.15
N PHE A 164 -16.98 -10.15 -10.30
CA PHE A 164 -15.90 -9.26 -9.87
C PHE A 164 -14.97 -8.86 -11.03
N GLN A 165 -14.58 -9.80 -11.88
CA GLN A 165 -13.84 -9.48 -13.11
C GLN A 165 -14.58 -8.43 -13.95
N LYS A 166 -15.89 -8.60 -14.12
CA LYS A 166 -16.73 -7.64 -14.85
C LYS A 166 -16.72 -6.26 -14.18
N LEU A 167 -16.90 -6.19 -12.86
CA LEU A 167 -16.80 -4.94 -12.10
C LEU A 167 -15.48 -4.22 -12.40
N ILE A 168 -14.35 -4.91 -12.24
CA ILE A 168 -13.03 -4.30 -12.39
C ILE A 168 -12.82 -3.79 -13.81
N LYS A 169 -13.26 -4.56 -14.81
CA LYS A 169 -13.27 -4.11 -16.21
C LYS A 169 -14.06 -2.81 -16.38
N ASP A 170 -15.29 -2.79 -15.91
CA ASP A 170 -16.21 -1.67 -16.12
C ASP A 170 -15.75 -0.41 -15.36
N VAL A 171 -15.21 -0.56 -14.15
CA VAL A 171 -14.62 0.52 -13.34
C VAL A 171 -13.41 1.10 -14.05
N THR A 172 -12.45 0.25 -14.43
CA THR A 172 -11.22 0.69 -15.12
C THR A 172 -11.58 1.42 -16.43
N TYR A 173 -12.46 0.83 -17.24
CA TYR A 173 -12.92 1.43 -18.49
C TYR A 173 -13.59 2.80 -18.27
N SER A 174 -14.32 2.97 -17.18
CA SER A 174 -15.00 4.24 -16.88
C SER A 174 -14.01 5.37 -16.57
N PHE A 175 -12.94 5.05 -15.84
CA PHE A 175 -11.88 6.00 -15.55
C PHE A 175 -11.10 6.39 -16.82
N GLU A 176 -10.83 5.43 -17.71
CA GLU A 176 -10.18 5.69 -19.01
C GLU A 176 -11.02 6.56 -19.97
N LYS A 177 -12.28 6.87 -19.62
CA LYS A 177 -13.14 7.82 -20.35
C LYS A 177 -13.13 9.22 -19.76
N ILE A 178 -12.54 9.41 -18.58
CA ILE A 178 -12.33 10.72 -17.99
C ILE A 178 -10.97 11.19 -18.50
N GLU A 179 -10.97 12.09 -19.49
CA GLU A 179 -9.77 12.54 -20.22
C GLU A 179 -8.61 12.93 -19.29
N ASP A 180 -7.58 12.07 -19.14
CA ASP A 180 -6.37 12.40 -18.38
C ASP A 180 -5.12 11.52 -18.69
N PHE A 181 -5.12 10.72 -19.77
CA PHE A 181 -3.93 9.96 -20.19
C PHE A 181 -2.77 10.89 -20.52
N LYS A 182 -1.66 10.75 -19.78
CA LYS A 182 -0.45 11.58 -19.89
C LYS A 182 0.80 10.73 -19.71
N THR A 183 1.87 11.18 -20.34
CA THR A 183 3.22 10.69 -20.06
C THR A 183 3.95 11.77 -19.28
N ILE A 184 4.50 11.42 -18.12
CA ILE A 184 5.28 12.32 -17.26
C ILE A 184 6.67 11.72 -17.00
N SER A 185 7.62 12.53 -16.56
CA SER A 185 8.93 12.01 -16.12
C SER A 185 8.79 11.28 -14.77
N HIS A 186 9.71 10.36 -14.47
CA HIS A 186 9.75 9.72 -13.15
C HIS A 186 10.00 10.74 -12.04
N ASP A 187 10.85 11.74 -12.28
CA ASP A 187 11.10 12.85 -11.34
C ASP A 187 9.81 13.56 -10.96
N GLU A 188 9.00 13.95 -11.96
CA GLU A 188 7.73 14.66 -11.74
C GLU A 188 6.75 13.79 -10.96
N TYR A 189 6.67 12.50 -11.28
CA TYR A 189 5.82 11.56 -10.55
C TYR A 189 6.29 11.34 -9.11
N TYR A 190 7.59 11.16 -8.91
CA TYR A 190 8.19 10.95 -7.61
C TYR A 190 7.96 12.15 -6.69
N ASP A 191 8.17 13.37 -7.21
CA ASP A 191 7.91 14.61 -6.49
C ASP A 191 6.44 14.71 -6.02
N ASP A 192 5.47 14.23 -6.82
CA ASP A 192 4.03 14.21 -6.45
C ASP A 192 3.70 13.20 -5.33
N ILE A 193 4.39 12.05 -5.30
CA ILE A 193 4.09 10.98 -4.33
C ILE A 193 5.00 10.99 -3.10
N LEU A 194 6.11 11.73 -3.11
CA LEU A 194 7.15 11.68 -2.07
C LEU A 194 6.60 11.89 -0.66
N SER A 195 5.71 12.86 -0.46
CA SER A 195 5.10 13.15 0.85
C SER A 195 4.16 12.02 1.35
N GLN A 196 3.75 11.13 0.45
CA GLN A 196 2.91 9.98 0.75
C GLN A 196 3.77 8.74 1.05
N LEU A 197 5.03 8.69 0.61
CA LEU A 197 5.93 7.58 0.88
C LEU A 197 6.35 7.52 2.36
N PRO A 198 6.83 6.36 2.85
CA PRO A 198 7.37 6.28 4.18
C PRO A 198 8.55 7.23 4.42
N PRO A 199 8.73 7.73 5.66
CA PRO A 199 9.93 8.48 5.99
C PRO A 199 11.15 7.55 6.02
N GLU A 200 12.35 8.11 5.87
CA GLU A 200 13.59 7.39 6.12
C GLU A 200 13.71 7.05 7.61
N LEU A 201 13.30 7.99 8.47
CA LEU A 201 13.45 7.90 9.93
C LEU A 201 12.16 8.20 10.68
N VAL A 202 12.00 7.50 11.80
CA VAL A 202 10.97 7.74 12.80
C VAL A 202 11.65 7.86 14.16
N ILE A 203 11.55 9.05 14.75
CA ILE A 203 12.07 9.32 16.09
C ILE A 203 10.90 9.25 17.07
N ASN A 204 10.93 8.23 17.92
CA ASN A 204 9.96 8.08 19.00
C ASN A 204 10.40 8.84 20.26
N GLN A 205 9.43 9.32 21.04
CA GLN A 205 9.64 9.97 22.35
C GLN A 205 10.46 11.26 22.26
N ALA A 206 10.21 12.07 21.23
CA ALA A 206 10.89 13.34 21.12
C ALA A 206 10.35 14.37 22.12
N HIS A 207 11.27 15.15 22.69
CA HIS A 207 10.95 16.29 23.54
C HIS A 207 11.30 17.60 22.83
N LEU A 208 10.38 18.55 22.90
CA LEU A 208 10.54 19.88 22.32
C LEU A 208 11.19 20.85 23.32
N TYR A 209 12.30 21.46 22.91
CA TYR A 209 12.97 22.53 23.66
C TYR A 209 13.11 23.79 22.80
N GLN A 210 12.91 24.95 23.41
CA GLN A 210 13.09 26.26 22.77
C GLN A 210 14.43 26.87 23.23
N PHE A 211 15.32 27.16 22.29
CA PHE A 211 16.61 27.82 22.52
C PHE A 211 16.96 28.73 21.34
N ASP A 212 16.40 29.94 21.26
CA ASP A 212 16.51 30.88 20.13
C ASP A 212 16.01 30.32 18.76
N ASP A 213 16.38 29.08 18.42
CA ASP A 213 15.80 28.14 17.44
C ASP A 213 14.96 27.04 18.14
N LEU A 214 14.12 26.34 17.38
CA LEU A 214 13.35 25.19 17.85
C LEU A 214 14.20 23.90 17.78
N ILE A 215 14.35 23.19 18.90
CA ILE A 215 15.19 21.98 19.00
C ILE A 215 14.38 20.75 19.43
N PHE A 216 14.43 19.69 18.62
CA PHE A 216 13.86 18.38 18.95
C PHE A 216 14.92 17.43 19.52
N LYS A 217 14.58 16.70 20.59
CA LYS A 217 15.49 15.73 21.25
C LYS A 217 14.87 14.35 21.39
N SER A 218 15.53 13.29 20.92
CA SER A 218 15.01 11.92 21.03
C SER A 218 15.08 11.29 22.44
N GLN A 219 15.76 11.91 23.42
CA GLN A 219 15.74 11.49 24.83
C GLN A 219 15.74 12.69 25.79
N ILE A 220 15.13 12.49 26.97
CA ILE A 220 14.92 13.51 28.03
C ILE A 220 16.24 14.14 28.50
N SER A 221 17.33 13.36 28.55
CA SER A 221 18.63 13.81 29.04
C SER A 221 19.71 13.54 28.01
N ILE A 222 20.37 14.61 27.55
CA ILE A 222 21.68 14.54 26.91
C ILE A 222 22.68 14.26 28.04
N PRO A 223 23.43 13.14 28.04
CA PRO A 223 24.52 12.95 28.99
C PRO A 223 25.42 14.19 29.07
N ALA A 224 25.75 14.64 30.27
CA ALA A 224 26.55 15.85 30.51
C ALA A 224 27.97 15.78 29.88
N GLU A 225 28.40 14.59 29.45
CA GLU A 225 29.67 14.35 28.76
C GLU A 225 29.63 14.61 27.24
N ILE A 226 28.50 15.04 26.68
CA ILE A 226 28.37 15.36 25.25
C ILE A 226 28.75 16.82 25.01
N LYS A 227 30.06 17.10 25.12
CA LYS A 227 30.69 18.26 24.45
C LYS A 227 31.00 17.97 22.98
N LYS A 228 30.61 16.79 22.47
CA LYS A 228 30.89 16.31 21.11
C LYS A 228 29.61 15.79 20.43
N THR A 229 28.56 16.62 20.36
CA THR A 229 27.59 16.41 19.27
C THR A 229 28.29 16.83 17.99
N GLU A 230 28.57 15.87 17.12
CA GLU A 230 29.09 16.17 15.79
C GLU A 230 27.94 16.76 14.97
N ILE A 231 28.16 17.96 14.43
CA ILE A 231 27.31 18.49 13.36
C ILE A 231 27.76 17.76 12.11
N ILE A 232 26.86 16.99 11.53
CA ILE A 232 27.10 16.27 10.28
C ILE A 232 26.18 16.82 9.21
N ASP A 233 26.69 16.92 8.00
CA ASP A 233 25.84 17.20 6.84
C ASP A 233 24.96 15.98 6.50
N ILE A 234 23.93 16.22 5.69
CA ILE A 234 22.95 15.20 5.33
C ILE A 234 23.56 14.04 4.54
N HIS A 235 24.55 14.31 3.68
CA HIS A 235 25.22 13.27 2.88
C HIS A 235 26.06 12.35 3.75
N GLN A 236 26.80 12.91 4.71
CA GLN A 236 27.49 12.14 5.75
C GLN A 236 26.52 11.36 6.62
N PHE A 237 25.37 11.93 6.94
CA PHE A 237 24.35 11.25 7.73
C PHE A 237 23.75 10.05 7.00
N ILE A 238 23.32 10.24 5.76
CA ILE A 238 22.80 9.19 4.87
C ILE A 238 23.85 8.08 4.71
N HIS A 239 25.12 8.44 4.46
CA HIS A 239 26.22 7.49 4.37
C HIS A 239 26.43 6.69 5.67
N ARG A 240 26.32 7.33 6.85
CA ARG A 240 26.45 6.62 8.13
C ARG A 240 25.26 5.67 8.39
N LEU A 241 24.05 6.05 7.97
CA LEU A 241 22.87 5.20 8.04
C LEU A 241 23.00 3.96 7.14
N SER A 242 23.47 4.12 5.91
CA SER A 242 23.60 3.02 4.94
C SER A 242 24.65 1.99 5.36
N GLU A 243 25.76 2.41 5.96
CA GLU A 243 26.83 1.52 6.41
C GLU A 243 26.50 0.72 7.69
N LYS A 244 25.35 0.97 8.36
CA LYS A 244 25.01 0.42 9.69
C LYS A 244 26.11 0.60 10.75
N LYS A 245 27.03 1.56 10.55
CA LYS A 245 28.17 1.85 11.44
C LYS A 245 27.84 2.86 12.52
N THR A 246 26.57 3.00 12.90
CA THR A 246 26.18 3.93 13.95
C THR A 246 26.41 3.27 15.30
N SER A 247 27.60 3.49 15.87
CA SER A 247 27.80 3.37 17.32
C SER A 247 26.87 4.35 18.04
N THR A 248 26.55 4.07 19.31
CA THR A 248 25.81 4.92 20.28
C THR A 248 26.33 6.37 20.35
N GLN A 249 26.03 7.18 19.33
CA GLN A 249 26.49 8.55 19.18
C GLN A 249 25.31 9.46 18.88
N TRP A 250 25.40 10.68 19.40
CA TRP A 250 24.40 11.72 19.22
C TRP A 250 24.71 12.55 17.99
N PHE A 251 23.70 12.74 17.13
CA PHE A 251 23.82 13.51 15.89
C PHE A 251 23.06 14.83 16.00
N LYS A 252 23.60 15.88 15.39
CA LYS A 252 22.91 17.16 15.21
C LYS A 252 22.74 17.47 13.72
N LEU A 253 21.49 17.70 13.29
CA LEU A 253 21.14 18.21 11.96
C LEU A 253 20.76 19.70 12.08
N ASN A 254 21.34 20.53 11.21
CA ASN A 254 21.27 21.99 11.31
C ASN A 254 20.16 22.66 10.48
N GLU A 255 19.61 21.99 9.46
CA GLU A 255 18.61 22.59 8.55
C GLU A 255 17.50 21.58 8.25
N ILE A 256 16.46 21.59 9.07
CA ILE A 256 15.22 20.82 8.85
C ILE A 256 14.03 21.78 8.80
N TRP A 257 13.06 21.50 7.94
CA TRP A 257 11.88 22.32 7.70
C TRP A 257 10.64 21.55 8.15
N PHE A 258 9.74 22.22 8.88
CA PHE A 258 8.51 21.60 9.35
C PHE A 258 7.46 21.60 8.25
N ASP A 259 6.97 20.41 7.90
CA ASP A 259 5.80 20.27 7.04
C ASP A 259 4.57 20.46 7.93
N LYS A 260 3.73 21.46 7.61
CA LYS A 260 2.52 21.81 8.39
C LYS A 260 1.54 20.63 8.52
N SER A 261 1.73 19.57 7.75
CA SER A 261 0.91 18.37 7.71
C SER A 261 1.14 17.48 8.93
N ILE A 262 0.33 17.59 9.97
CA ILE A 262 0.41 16.69 11.12
C ILE A 262 -0.24 15.34 10.76
N LEU A 263 0.48 14.24 11.03
CA LEU A 263 0.02 12.89 10.70
C LEU A 263 -0.49 12.20 11.96
N THR A 264 -1.77 11.82 11.96
CA THR A 264 -2.38 11.08 13.08
C THR A 264 -3.07 9.82 12.54
N GLY A 265 -2.80 8.66 13.15
CA GLY A 265 -3.60 7.46 12.90
C GLY A 265 -4.77 7.33 13.88
N ASP A 266 -5.73 6.45 13.58
CA ASP A 266 -6.98 6.33 14.34
C ASP A 266 -6.83 5.65 15.72
N SER A 267 -5.80 4.82 15.88
CA SER A 267 -5.65 3.90 17.01
C SER A 267 -4.50 4.27 17.97
N GLN A 268 -3.54 5.09 17.55
CA GLN A 268 -2.37 5.42 18.37
C GLN A 268 -2.60 6.63 19.27
N GLU A 269 -1.98 6.61 20.46
CA GLU A 269 -1.80 7.79 21.33
C GLU A 269 -0.68 8.73 20.82
N MET A 270 -0.14 8.47 19.63
CA MET A 270 0.94 9.24 19.01
C MET A 270 0.43 10.03 17.80
N ALA A 271 0.94 11.24 17.63
CA ALA A 271 0.91 12.03 16.40
C ALA A 271 2.34 12.11 15.86
N TYR A 272 2.49 12.18 14.55
CA TYR A 272 3.79 12.29 13.89
C TYR A 272 3.88 13.65 13.23
N LEU A 273 4.94 14.38 13.56
CA LEU A 273 5.32 15.64 12.94
C LEU A 273 6.32 15.35 11.82
N PRO A 274 5.96 15.55 10.54
CA PRO A 274 6.89 15.38 9.44
C PRO A 274 7.82 16.58 9.27
N PHE A 275 9.05 16.29 8.90
CA PHE A 275 10.10 17.25 8.59
C PHE A 275 10.77 16.87 7.28
N THR A 276 11.15 17.88 6.52
CA THR A 276 11.94 17.76 5.30
C THR A 276 13.33 18.35 5.50
N ILE A 277 14.30 17.81 4.77
CA ILE A 277 15.58 18.46 4.51
C ILE A 277 15.62 18.77 3.03
N GLU A 278 15.83 20.03 2.68
CA GLU A 278 15.83 20.50 1.29
C GLU A 278 17.23 20.90 0.83
N GLU A 279 17.61 20.51 -0.38
CA GLU A 279 18.81 20.95 -1.08
C GLU A 279 18.40 21.54 -2.44
N ASN A 280 18.80 22.77 -2.74
CA ASN A 280 18.42 23.48 -3.97
C ASN A 280 16.90 23.52 -4.22
N SER A 281 16.08 23.65 -3.17
CA SER A 281 14.61 23.61 -3.22
C SER A 281 14.01 22.25 -3.61
N LYS A 282 14.78 21.16 -3.47
CA LYS A 282 14.29 19.77 -3.60
C LYS A 282 14.39 19.06 -2.26
N ILE A 283 13.38 18.28 -1.90
CA ILE A 283 13.41 17.45 -0.69
C ILE A 283 14.39 16.29 -0.92
N VAL A 284 15.36 16.15 -0.02
CA VAL A 284 16.38 15.08 -0.06
C VAL A 284 16.14 14.04 1.04
N PHE A 285 15.40 14.40 2.09
CA PHE A 285 15.21 13.51 3.24
C PHE A 285 13.91 13.82 3.99
N TYR A 286 13.17 12.77 4.39
CA TYR A 286 11.94 12.86 5.17
C TYR A 286 12.10 12.19 6.54
N LEU A 287 11.70 12.90 7.58
CA LEU A 287 11.80 12.44 8.97
C LEU A 287 10.47 12.63 9.65
N TRP A 288 10.06 11.64 10.44
CA TRP A 288 8.92 11.79 11.35
C TRP A 288 9.36 11.83 12.80
N ILE A 289 8.78 12.78 13.53
CA ILE A 289 8.95 12.90 14.97
C ILE A 289 7.63 12.51 15.65
N ALA A 290 7.63 11.37 16.33
CA ALA A 290 6.47 10.89 17.05
C ALA A 290 6.36 11.57 18.42
N ILE A 291 5.23 12.22 18.66
CA ILE A 291 4.87 12.92 19.89
C ILE A 291 3.55 12.38 20.44
N PRO A 292 3.34 12.36 21.77
CA PRO A 292 2.04 12.02 22.34
C PRO A 292 0.93 12.97 21.88
N LYS A 293 -0.24 12.46 21.50
CA LYS A 293 -1.40 13.25 21.01
C LYS A 293 -1.90 14.28 22.03
N ASN A 294 -1.80 13.98 23.32
CA ASN A 294 -2.16 14.90 24.39
C ASN A 294 -1.21 16.12 24.49
N GLU A 295 -0.01 16.03 23.94
CA GLU A 295 0.96 17.14 23.85
C GLU A 295 0.83 17.92 22.53
N LEU A 296 0.06 17.41 21.58
CA LEU A 296 -0.04 17.96 20.22
C LEU A 296 -0.46 19.43 20.22
N LYS A 297 -1.51 19.79 20.96
CA LYS A 297 -2.05 21.15 20.98
C LYS A 297 -1.04 22.18 21.50
N ASP A 298 -0.27 21.79 22.51
CA ASP A 298 0.76 22.66 23.09
C ASP A 298 1.95 22.83 22.13
N ILE A 299 2.26 21.79 21.36
CA ILE A 299 3.29 21.81 20.33
C ILE A 299 2.82 22.63 19.12
N GLU A 300 1.62 22.39 18.60
CA GLU A 300 1.00 23.18 17.52
C GLU A 300 1.02 24.67 17.83
N THR A 301 0.56 25.06 19.03
CA THR A 301 0.57 26.46 19.46
C THR A 301 1.98 27.04 19.45
N LYS A 302 2.99 26.27 19.87
CA LYS A 302 4.40 26.70 19.82
C LYS A 302 4.91 26.79 18.40
N LEU A 303 4.60 25.83 17.54
CA LEU A 303 5.02 25.82 16.13
C LEU A 303 4.39 27.01 15.39
N GLU A 304 3.09 27.25 15.54
CA GLU A 304 2.39 28.38 14.89
C GLU A 304 2.89 29.76 15.35
N THR A 305 3.26 29.89 16.63
CA THR A 305 3.75 31.17 17.17
C THR A 305 5.24 31.42 16.91
N THR A 306 6.01 30.36 16.63
CA THR A 306 7.47 30.42 16.56
C THR A 306 8.01 30.20 15.15
N LEU A 307 7.27 29.50 14.29
CA LEU A 307 7.74 29.06 12.97
C LEU A 307 6.79 29.50 11.87
N ASP A 308 7.34 30.19 10.88
CA ASP A 308 6.81 30.05 9.53
C ASP A 308 7.27 28.69 8.99
N ALA A 309 6.56 28.12 8.00
CA ALA A 309 7.00 26.88 7.32
C ALA A 309 8.43 27.03 6.73
N THR A 310 8.92 28.26 6.64
CA THR A 310 10.23 28.64 6.13
C THR A 310 11.31 28.80 7.21
N SER A 311 11.05 28.45 8.47
CA SER A 311 12.01 28.64 9.56
C SER A 311 12.81 27.35 9.84
N PRO A 312 14.15 27.35 9.72
CA PRO A 312 14.96 26.17 9.97
C PRO A 312 14.90 25.77 11.45
N CYS A 313 14.72 24.47 11.71
CA CYS A 313 14.78 23.89 13.05
C CYS A 313 16.05 23.03 13.20
N GLN A 314 16.37 22.65 14.45
CA GLN A 314 17.49 21.75 14.74
C GLN A 314 17.01 20.46 15.39
N LEU A 315 17.62 19.35 15.04
CA LEU A 315 17.30 18.04 15.60
C LEU A 315 18.54 17.40 16.21
N ILE A 316 18.39 16.91 17.44
CA ILE A 316 19.44 16.20 18.18
C ILE A 316 18.91 14.83 18.62
N PHE A 317 19.53 13.74 18.17
CA PHE A 317 19.02 12.39 18.46
C PHE A 317 20.11 11.34 18.60
N LEU A 318 19.75 10.25 19.28
CA LEU A 318 20.54 9.03 19.42
C LEU A 318 20.17 8.05 18.29
N ALA A 319 21.18 7.46 17.63
CA ALA A 319 20.99 6.63 16.43
C ALA A 319 20.37 5.24 16.62
N ASP A 320 20.30 4.72 17.85
CA ASP A 320 19.89 3.34 18.06
C ASP A 320 18.38 3.18 17.80
N ASP A 321 18.01 2.58 16.66
CA ASP A 321 16.65 2.22 16.21
C ASP A 321 15.72 3.35 15.72
N VAL A 322 16.24 4.31 14.96
CA VAL A 322 15.42 5.38 14.36
C VAL A 322 14.99 5.12 12.91
N THR A 323 15.48 4.08 12.21
CA THR A 323 15.05 3.88 10.82
C THR A 323 13.61 3.39 10.75
N PHE A 324 12.85 3.89 9.77
CA PHE A 324 11.49 3.44 9.54
C PHE A 324 11.44 1.92 9.31
N THR A 325 12.39 1.38 8.55
CA THR A 325 12.52 -0.06 8.30
C THR A 325 12.77 -0.86 9.58
N ALA A 326 13.52 -0.34 10.55
CA ALA A 326 13.70 -0.99 11.85
C ALA A 326 12.38 -1.02 12.65
N GLN A 327 11.59 0.05 12.59
CA GLN A 327 10.25 0.08 13.20
C GLN A 327 9.30 -0.93 12.54
N LEU A 328 9.31 -1.02 11.20
CA LEU A 328 8.55 -2.04 10.48
C LEU A 328 8.95 -3.47 10.86
N ASN A 329 10.25 -3.74 11.00
CA ASN A 329 10.73 -5.06 11.42
C ASN A 329 10.21 -5.42 12.82
N LYS A 330 10.09 -4.45 13.74
CA LYS A 330 9.50 -4.66 15.08
C LYS A 330 8.02 -5.06 15.00
N MET A 331 7.29 -4.56 14.00
CA MET A 331 5.90 -4.95 13.71
C MET A 331 5.80 -6.32 13.00
N GLY A 332 6.93 -6.92 12.62
CA GLY A 332 7.00 -8.21 11.95
C GLY A 332 7.03 -8.15 10.43
N PHE A 333 7.31 -6.99 9.81
CA PHE A 333 7.69 -6.97 8.40
C PHE A 333 9.03 -7.69 8.19
N ASP A 334 9.15 -8.42 7.08
CA ASP A 334 10.44 -8.97 6.65
C ASP A 334 11.32 -7.82 6.13
N THR A 335 12.60 -7.82 6.48
CA THR A 335 13.60 -6.91 5.89
C THR A 335 13.57 -6.89 4.36
N GLN A 336 13.26 -8.03 3.73
CA GLN A 336 13.15 -8.14 2.28
C GLN A 336 11.82 -7.61 1.72
N SER A 337 10.81 -7.40 2.56
CA SER A 337 9.54 -6.75 2.18
C SER A 337 9.53 -5.25 2.43
N CYS A 338 10.54 -4.69 3.12
CA CYS A 338 10.70 -3.26 3.36
C CYS A 338 11.70 -2.65 2.37
N LEU A 339 11.50 -1.40 1.95
CA LEU A 339 12.45 -0.64 1.11
C LEU A 339 12.55 0.78 1.66
N SER A 340 13.77 1.33 1.75
CA SER A 340 13.93 2.74 2.15
C SER A 340 13.55 3.65 0.99
N THR A 341 13.12 4.87 1.27
CA THR A 341 12.72 5.84 0.24
C THR A 341 13.91 6.24 -0.65
N LEU A 342 15.11 6.34 -0.09
CA LEU A 342 16.35 6.53 -0.86
C LEU A 342 16.67 5.36 -1.81
N ASP A 343 16.56 4.11 -1.34
CA ASP A 343 16.78 2.94 -2.20
C ASP A 343 15.71 2.85 -3.29
N PHE A 344 14.47 3.22 -2.94
CA PHE A 344 13.35 3.28 -3.87
C PHE A 344 13.60 4.32 -4.97
N GLN A 345 14.06 5.52 -4.61
CA GLN A 345 14.40 6.58 -5.56
C GLN A 345 15.52 6.13 -6.51
N ALA A 346 16.62 5.60 -5.98
CA ALA A 346 17.75 5.14 -6.80
C ALA A 346 17.33 4.06 -7.81
N LEU A 347 16.40 3.18 -7.44
CA LEU A 347 15.84 2.19 -8.37
C LEU A 347 14.90 2.83 -9.40
N CYS A 348 14.12 3.84 -9.02
CA CYS A 348 13.29 4.59 -9.97
C CYS A 348 14.14 5.25 -11.05
N ASP A 349 15.18 5.98 -10.64
CA ASP A 349 16.08 6.72 -11.53
C ASP A 349 16.78 5.78 -12.53
N LYS A 350 17.11 4.55 -12.09
CA LYS A 350 17.79 3.55 -12.90
C LYS A 350 16.91 2.95 -14.01
N TYR A 351 15.62 2.75 -13.75
CA TYR A 351 14.80 1.87 -14.59
C TYR A 351 13.63 2.57 -15.32
N TYR A 352 13.30 3.82 -14.99
CA TYR A 352 12.05 4.43 -15.42
C TYR A 352 12.24 5.84 -16.00
N ALA A 353 12.54 5.96 -17.30
CA ALA A 353 12.70 7.29 -17.90
C ALA A 353 11.38 8.08 -17.98
N GLN A 354 10.28 7.39 -18.29
CA GLN A 354 8.94 7.98 -18.49
C GLN A 354 7.88 7.03 -17.93
N LEU A 355 6.80 7.60 -17.40
CA LEU A 355 5.69 6.87 -16.79
C LEU A 355 4.36 7.30 -17.42
N HIS A 356 3.48 6.33 -17.63
CA HIS A 356 2.12 6.55 -18.10
C HIS A 356 1.18 6.64 -16.92
N ILE A 357 0.51 7.78 -16.85
CA ILE A 357 -0.52 8.06 -15.86
C ILE A 357 -1.85 8.32 -16.56
N ASP A 358 -2.93 8.00 -15.88
CA ASP A 358 -4.28 8.30 -16.34
C ASP A 358 -5.19 8.44 -15.10
N MET A 359 -6.44 8.88 -15.28
CA MET A 359 -7.36 9.09 -14.17
C MET A 359 -7.59 7.78 -13.41
N ARG A 360 -7.41 7.78 -12.09
CA ARG A 360 -7.62 6.60 -11.25
C ARG A 360 -8.48 6.94 -10.05
N HIS A 361 -9.08 5.93 -9.44
CA HIS A 361 -9.82 6.08 -8.19
C HIS A 361 -8.90 6.62 -7.09
N ASN A 362 -7.64 6.17 -7.09
CA ASN A 362 -6.60 6.54 -6.14
C ASN A 362 -6.92 6.21 -4.66
N ASP A 363 -8.01 5.47 -4.42
CA ASP A 363 -8.32 4.85 -3.13
C ASP A 363 -9.13 3.55 -3.31
N LEU A 364 -8.88 2.83 -4.42
CA LEU A 364 -9.57 1.56 -4.69
C LEU A 364 -8.97 0.45 -3.82
N HIS A 365 -9.58 0.22 -2.66
CA HIS A 365 -9.26 -0.89 -1.76
C HIS A 365 -10.52 -1.71 -1.43
N CYS A 366 -10.36 -2.89 -0.83
CA CYS A 366 -11.47 -3.82 -0.59
C CYS A 366 -12.56 -3.31 0.38
N GLY A 367 -12.33 -2.19 1.06
CA GLY A 367 -13.31 -1.50 1.89
C GLY A 367 -14.19 -0.53 1.10
N ASN A 368 -13.67 0.01 -0.01
CA ASN A 368 -14.41 0.87 -0.95
C ASN A 368 -15.10 0.06 -2.06
N VAL A 369 -15.00 -1.27 -2.03
CA VAL A 369 -15.77 -2.18 -2.88
C VAL A 369 -16.82 -2.87 -2.03
N LEU A 370 -18.08 -2.57 -2.34
CA LEU A 370 -19.24 -3.10 -1.66
C LEU A 370 -19.78 -4.30 -2.41
N THR A 371 -20.31 -5.25 -1.67
CA THR A 371 -20.84 -6.50 -2.20
C THR A 371 -22.22 -6.78 -1.63
N SER A 372 -23.11 -7.28 -2.48
CA SER A 372 -24.40 -7.86 -2.09
C SER A 372 -24.63 -9.08 -2.97
N GLU A 373 -24.50 -10.27 -2.37
CA GLU A 373 -24.35 -11.52 -3.13
C GLU A 373 -23.32 -11.32 -4.25
N ASN A 374 -23.66 -11.66 -5.49
CA ASN A 374 -22.74 -11.65 -6.63
C ASN A 374 -22.72 -10.29 -7.34
N SER A 375 -23.28 -9.24 -6.74
CA SER A 375 -23.26 -7.86 -7.25
C SER A 375 -22.24 -7.02 -6.48
N PHE A 376 -21.58 -6.11 -7.20
CA PHE A 376 -20.52 -5.27 -6.67
C PHE A 376 -20.72 -3.83 -7.10
N LYS A 377 -20.35 -2.88 -6.23
CA LYS A 377 -20.19 -1.48 -6.61
C LYS A 377 -19.04 -0.82 -5.88
N VAL A 378 -18.48 0.19 -6.51
CA VAL A 378 -17.44 1.05 -5.95
C VAL A 378 -18.05 2.33 -5.37
N ILE A 379 -17.51 2.79 -4.25
CA ILE A 379 -17.82 4.06 -3.57
C ILE A 379 -16.53 4.85 -3.33
N ASP A 380 -16.63 6.06 -2.79
CA ASP A 380 -15.47 6.85 -2.34
C ASP A 380 -14.57 7.36 -3.48
N VAL A 381 -15.18 7.95 -4.50
CA VAL A 381 -14.45 8.51 -5.65
C VAL A 381 -13.98 9.95 -5.39
N GLY A 382 -13.86 10.34 -4.11
CA GLY A 382 -13.44 11.69 -3.69
C GLY A 382 -11.99 12.01 -4.05
N ASP A 383 -11.12 11.00 -4.03
CA ASP A 383 -9.67 11.14 -4.25
C ASP A 383 -9.20 10.84 -5.67
N MET A 384 -10.16 10.73 -6.58
CA MET A 384 -9.92 10.52 -8.01
C MET A 384 -8.93 11.58 -8.55
N ARG A 385 -7.79 11.10 -9.08
CA ARG A 385 -6.71 11.90 -9.69
C ARG A 385 -5.94 11.06 -10.70
N ALA A 386 -5.11 11.70 -11.52
CA ALA A 386 -4.19 10.98 -12.38
C ALA A 386 -3.11 10.26 -11.55
N ASP A 387 -2.85 9.00 -11.86
CA ASP A 387 -1.87 8.14 -11.16
C ASP A 387 -1.40 7.05 -12.16
N LEU A 388 -0.40 6.25 -11.80
CA LEU A 388 0.06 5.10 -12.58
C LEU A 388 -1.13 4.23 -12.98
N ILE A 389 -1.10 3.74 -14.22
CA ILE A 389 -2.22 2.98 -14.77
C ILE A 389 -2.58 1.76 -13.90
N ALA A 390 -1.59 1.11 -13.31
CA ALA A 390 -1.75 -0.05 -12.43
C ALA A 390 -1.93 0.28 -10.93
N SER A 391 -2.03 1.55 -10.52
CA SER A 391 -2.13 1.96 -9.12
C SER A 391 -3.37 1.38 -8.41
N ASP A 392 -4.55 1.49 -9.03
CA ASP A 392 -5.82 1.00 -8.46
C ASP A 392 -5.83 -0.53 -8.31
N ILE A 393 -5.30 -1.25 -9.30
CA ILE A 393 -5.26 -2.71 -9.25
C ILE A 393 -4.28 -3.20 -8.18
N ALA A 394 -3.12 -2.55 -8.09
CA ALA A 394 -2.13 -2.81 -7.06
C ALA A 394 -2.70 -2.51 -5.66
N ARG A 395 -3.35 -1.36 -5.47
CA ARG A 395 -3.95 -0.96 -4.18
C ARG A 395 -5.02 -1.96 -3.74
N LEU A 396 -5.89 -2.37 -4.65
CA LEU A 396 -6.93 -3.35 -4.36
C LEU A 396 -6.35 -4.72 -4.00
N GLU A 397 -5.39 -5.23 -4.79
CA GLU A 397 -4.72 -6.51 -4.51
C GLU A 397 -3.94 -6.47 -3.18
N VAL A 398 -3.19 -5.41 -2.89
CA VAL A 398 -2.47 -5.21 -1.61
C VAL A 398 -3.46 -5.25 -0.43
N SER A 399 -4.58 -4.53 -0.53
CA SER A 399 -5.60 -4.51 0.52
C SER A 399 -6.26 -5.88 0.74
N LEU A 400 -6.53 -6.62 -0.34
CA LEU A 400 -7.07 -7.97 -0.29
C LEU A 400 -6.10 -8.94 0.37
N TRP A 401 -4.82 -8.91 -0.03
CA TRP A 401 -3.77 -9.74 0.59
C TRP A 401 -3.67 -9.50 2.08
N PHE A 402 -3.68 -8.23 2.50
CA PHE A 402 -3.57 -7.89 3.90
C PHE A 402 -4.80 -8.36 4.71
N GLU A 403 -6.01 -8.02 4.25
CA GLU A 403 -7.25 -8.39 4.95
C GLU A 403 -7.45 -9.92 4.98
N MET A 404 -7.18 -10.61 3.87
CA MET A 404 -7.30 -12.07 3.83
C MET A 404 -6.26 -12.74 4.74
N SER A 405 -5.02 -12.24 4.76
CA SER A 405 -3.98 -12.77 5.64
C SER A 405 -4.28 -12.57 7.13
N LYS A 406 -5.07 -11.55 7.49
CA LYS A 406 -5.54 -11.34 8.87
C LYS A 406 -6.69 -12.28 9.24
N ARG A 407 -7.68 -12.42 8.35
CA ARG A 407 -8.94 -13.11 8.63
C ARG A 407 -8.83 -14.63 8.50
N LEU A 408 -7.97 -15.11 7.60
CA LEU A 408 -7.73 -16.53 7.39
C LEU A 408 -6.66 -17.03 8.37
N SER A 409 -7.09 -17.57 9.51
CA SER A 409 -6.21 -18.09 10.56
C SER A 409 -5.23 -19.18 10.10
N GLU A 410 -5.52 -19.85 8.97
CA GLU A 410 -4.70 -20.92 8.39
C GLU A 410 -3.88 -20.46 7.16
N PHE A 411 -3.83 -19.16 6.86
CA PHE A 411 -3.09 -18.66 5.70
C PHE A 411 -1.58 -18.58 6.00
N SER A 412 -0.95 -19.75 5.89
CA SER A 412 0.46 -19.98 6.17
C SER A 412 1.36 -19.37 5.09
N LYS A 413 2.68 -19.33 5.38
CA LYS A 413 3.72 -18.96 4.42
C LYS A 413 3.60 -19.78 3.13
N GLN A 414 3.49 -21.11 3.25
CA GLN A 414 3.36 -22.02 2.12
C GLN A 414 2.08 -21.78 1.32
N ALA A 415 0.96 -21.52 2.00
CA ALA A 415 -0.31 -21.22 1.35
C ALA A 415 -0.20 -19.95 0.47
N ALA A 416 0.52 -18.93 0.95
CA ALA A 416 0.80 -17.70 0.21
C ALA A 416 1.76 -17.93 -0.96
N GLU A 417 2.84 -18.71 -0.77
CA GLU A 417 3.77 -19.10 -1.85
C GLU A 417 3.03 -19.82 -2.98
N THR A 418 2.14 -20.76 -2.66
CA THR A 418 1.29 -21.43 -3.65
C THR A 418 0.39 -20.46 -4.41
N VAL A 419 -0.14 -19.42 -3.76
CA VAL A 419 -0.94 -18.40 -4.48
C VAL A 419 -0.07 -17.64 -5.48
N ILE A 420 1.13 -17.23 -5.08
CA ILE A 420 2.06 -16.54 -5.98
C ILE A 420 2.45 -17.44 -7.17
N GLU A 421 2.79 -18.71 -6.92
CA GLU A 421 3.11 -19.69 -7.99
C GLU A 421 1.95 -19.89 -8.97
N ASN A 422 0.71 -19.99 -8.47
CA ASN A 422 -0.48 -20.11 -9.31
C ASN A 422 -0.76 -18.84 -10.13
N LEU A 423 -0.37 -17.67 -9.64
CA LEU A 423 -0.51 -16.41 -10.38
C LEU A 423 0.54 -16.26 -11.48
N MET A 424 1.70 -16.90 -11.34
CA MET A 424 2.77 -16.90 -12.34
C MET A 424 2.59 -17.93 -13.45
N THR A 425 1.82 -18.98 -13.19
CA THR A 425 1.56 -20.04 -14.17
C THR A 425 0.18 -19.84 -14.80
N ASP A 426 0.13 -19.74 -16.13
CA ASP A 426 -1.13 -19.70 -16.90
C ASP A 426 -1.90 -21.02 -16.85
N ASN A 427 -1.30 -22.06 -16.26
CA ASN A 427 -1.92 -23.37 -16.08
C ASN A 427 -3.02 -23.29 -15.02
N VAL A 428 -4.24 -23.05 -15.50
CA VAL A 428 -5.45 -23.46 -14.80
C VAL A 428 -5.47 -24.97 -14.87
N SER A 429 -5.26 -25.67 -13.74
CA SER A 429 -5.82 -27.01 -13.65
C SER A 429 -7.33 -26.82 -13.79
N ASN A 430 -7.90 -27.19 -14.94
CA ASN A 430 -9.34 -27.39 -15.17
C ASN A 430 -9.83 -28.56 -14.29
N THR A 431 -9.59 -28.47 -12.99
CA THR A 431 -10.06 -29.42 -12.01
C THR A 431 -11.42 -28.91 -11.59
N ASP A 432 -12.44 -29.39 -12.31
CA ASP A 432 -13.74 -29.66 -11.72
C ASP A 432 -13.51 -30.55 -10.49
N SER A 433 -13.38 -29.95 -9.31
CA SER A 433 -13.55 -30.69 -8.07
C SER A 433 -14.00 -29.76 -6.95
N ASP A 434 -15.03 -30.19 -6.25
CA ASP A 434 -15.61 -29.61 -5.02
C ASP A 434 -14.62 -29.66 -3.83
N SER A 435 -13.33 -29.39 -4.06
CA SER A 435 -12.25 -29.51 -3.07
C SER A 435 -11.08 -28.54 -3.28
N LEU A 436 -11.28 -27.46 -4.05
CA LEU A 436 -10.24 -26.44 -4.25
C LEU A 436 -9.81 -25.83 -2.90
N SER A 437 -8.50 -25.85 -2.65
CA SER A 437 -7.92 -25.23 -1.47
C SER A 437 -8.25 -23.73 -1.41
N ILE A 438 -8.20 -23.14 -0.20
CA ILE A 438 -8.40 -21.69 -0.03
C ILE A 438 -7.39 -20.91 -0.88
N SER A 439 -6.13 -21.34 -0.93
CA SER A 439 -5.10 -20.76 -1.79
C SER A 439 -5.49 -20.78 -3.26
N THR A 440 -6.00 -21.91 -3.78
CA THR A 440 -6.40 -22.02 -5.19
C THR A 440 -7.57 -21.10 -5.52
N ARG A 441 -8.59 -21.03 -4.65
CA ARG A 441 -9.71 -20.10 -4.83
C ARG A 441 -9.25 -18.64 -4.76
N PHE A 442 -8.41 -18.29 -3.79
CA PHE A 442 -7.88 -16.92 -3.71
C PHE A 442 -7.03 -16.56 -4.94
N SER A 443 -6.21 -17.50 -5.44
CA SER A 443 -5.46 -17.34 -6.69
C SER A 443 -6.38 -17.07 -7.88
N ASP A 444 -7.48 -17.84 -7.99
CA ASP A 444 -8.45 -17.67 -9.07
C ASP A 444 -9.17 -16.31 -8.99
N PHE A 445 -9.53 -15.86 -7.79
CA PHE A 445 -10.11 -14.53 -7.57
C PHE A 445 -9.15 -13.41 -8.00
N LEU A 446 -7.87 -13.49 -7.59
CA LEU A 446 -6.84 -12.53 -8.01
C LEU A 446 -6.54 -12.59 -9.51
N ARG A 447 -6.70 -13.76 -10.14
CA ARG A 447 -6.60 -13.86 -11.61
C ARG A 447 -7.76 -13.16 -12.31
N HIS A 448 -8.99 -13.28 -11.78
CA HIS A 448 -10.16 -12.55 -12.27
C HIS A 448 -10.02 -11.03 -12.10
N LEU A 449 -9.43 -10.58 -10.98
CA LEU A 449 -9.03 -9.20 -10.75
C LEU A 449 -8.11 -8.68 -11.88
N LYS A 450 -6.98 -9.39 -12.13
CA LYS A 450 -6.01 -9.03 -13.18
C LYS A 450 -6.61 -9.08 -14.58
N LYS A 451 -7.44 -10.08 -14.89
CA LYS A 451 -8.15 -10.18 -16.17
C LYS A 451 -9.12 -9.02 -16.38
N GLY A 452 -9.83 -8.61 -15.33
CA GLY A 452 -10.76 -7.48 -15.37
C GLY A 452 -10.02 -6.19 -15.71
N PHE A 453 -8.93 -5.92 -15.00
CA PHE A 453 -8.06 -4.78 -15.25
C PHE A 453 -7.52 -4.77 -16.68
N LYS A 454 -6.89 -5.87 -17.12
CA LYS A 454 -6.35 -5.99 -18.49
C LYS A 454 -7.40 -5.78 -19.58
N ALA A 455 -8.66 -6.16 -19.32
CA ALA A 455 -9.76 -5.99 -20.26
C ALA A 455 -10.41 -4.59 -20.22
N GLY A 456 -10.10 -3.78 -19.19
CA GLY A 456 -10.69 -2.46 -18.98
C GLY A 456 -9.79 -1.30 -19.40
N VAL A 457 -8.47 -1.44 -19.29
CA VAL A 457 -7.50 -0.42 -19.71
C VAL A 457 -7.44 -0.25 -21.23
N GLN A 458 -7.26 0.98 -21.73
CA GLN A 458 -6.98 1.22 -23.14
C GLN A 458 -5.49 1.03 -23.46
N TYR A 459 -4.63 1.43 -22.54
CA TYR A 459 -3.19 1.22 -22.59
C TYR A 459 -2.78 0.23 -21.51
N LEU A 460 -2.24 -0.92 -21.91
CA LEU A 460 -1.70 -1.90 -20.96
C LEU A 460 -0.32 -1.39 -20.49
N PRO A 461 -0.14 -1.13 -19.19
CA PRO A 461 1.14 -0.65 -18.67
C PRO A 461 2.22 -1.71 -18.86
N ASP A 462 3.46 -1.26 -18.95
CA ASP A 462 4.58 -2.19 -19.00
C ASP A 462 4.77 -2.92 -17.66
N GLU A 463 5.48 -4.05 -17.69
CA GLU A 463 5.71 -4.86 -16.47
C GLU A 463 6.46 -4.09 -15.39
N ASN A 464 7.31 -3.13 -15.76
CA ASN A 464 8.04 -2.32 -14.80
C ASN A 464 7.09 -1.33 -14.10
N GLU A 465 6.18 -0.68 -14.83
CA GLU A 465 5.15 0.23 -14.30
C GLU A 465 4.19 -0.53 -13.38
N ILE A 466 3.84 -1.77 -13.73
CA ILE A 466 3.07 -2.66 -12.85
C ILE A 466 3.85 -2.89 -11.55
N ARG A 467 5.12 -3.32 -11.62
CA ARG A 467 5.96 -3.55 -10.43
C ARG A 467 6.07 -2.30 -9.57
N LEU A 468 6.32 -1.14 -10.19
CA LEU A 468 6.41 0.16 -9.52
C LEU A 468 5.11 0.49 -8.76
N ALA A 469 3.95 0.29 -9.41
CA ALA A 469 2.66 0.50 -8.76
C ALA A 469 2.49 -0.42 -7.53
N TYR A 470 2.83 -1.71 -7.61
CA TYR A 470 2.78 -2.60 -6.45
C TYR A 470 3.71 -2.18 -5.31
N VAL A 471 4.95 -1.81 -5.64
CA VAL A 471 5.94 -1.36 -4.64
C VAL A 471 5.45 -0.11 -3.93
N ILE A 472 4.99 0.91 -4.67
CA ILE A 472 4.43 2.13 -4.09
C ILE A 472 3.26 1.79 -3.18
N GLN A 473 2.30 0.98 -3.63
CA GLN A 473 1.14 0.63 -2.81
C GLN A 473 1.53 -0.17 -1.56
N ILE A 474 2.56 -1.03 -1.61
CA ILE A 474 3.11 -1.70 -0.42
C ILE A 474 3.78 -0.70 0.53
N LEU A 475 4.56 0.25 0.02
CA LEU A 475 5.19 1.32 0.82
C LEU A 475 4.15 2.20 1.51
N LEU A 476 3.13 2.64 0.77
CA LEU A 476 1.98 3.37 1.35
C LEU A 476 1.31 2.52 2.44
N TYR A 477 1.15 1.21 2.21
CA TYR A 477 0.58 0.31 3.21
C TYR A 477 1.44 0.15 4.48
N GLN A 478 2.76 0.11 4.33
CA GLN A 478 3.72 0.08 5.43
C GLN A 478 3.61 1.35 6.28
N ARG A 479 3.57 2.51 5.61
CA ARG A 479 3.34 3.81 6.25
C ARG A 479 2.06 3.81 7.07
N TYR A 480 0.94 3.37 6.48
CA TYR A 480 -0.35 3.28 7.19
C TYR A 480 -0.30 2.31 8.36
N SER A 481 0.42 1.19 8.22
CA SER A 481 0.53 0.21 9.29
C SER A 481 1.19 0.79 10.54
N LEU A 482 2.19 1.67 10.34
CA LEU A 482 2.83 2.38 11.45
C LEU A 482 1.89 3.43 12.05
N LEU A 483 1.23 4.25 11.23
CA LEU A 483 0.28 5.28 11.69
C LEU A 483 -0.86 4.67 12.54
N ASP A 484 -1.39 3.54 12.07
CA ASP A 484 -2.49 2.80 12.72
C ASP A 484 -2.02 1.84 13.82
N GLY A 485 -0.74 1.85 14.19
CA GLY A 485 -0.22 1.02 15.28
C GLY A 485 -0.56 -0.45 15.16
N ILE A 486 -0.36 -1.03 13.97
CA ILE A 486 -0.61 -2.45 13.77
C ILE A 486 0.50 -3.23 14.45
N ASP A 487 0.15 -3.92 15.53
CA ASP A 487 1.12 -4.63 16.37
C ASP A 487 1.82 -5.80 15.66
N LYS A 488 1.14 -6.43 14.70
CA LYS A 488 1.66 -7.64 14.03
C LYS A 488 1.23 -7.73 12.58
N ILE A 489 2.22 -7.90 11.72
CA ILE A 489 2.01 -8.16 10.29
C ILE A 489 1.84 -9.66 10.03
N PRO A 490 0.81 -10.07 9.25
CA PRO A 490 0.64 -11.46 8.86
C PRO A 490 1.79 -11.99 8.00
N VAL A 491 2.22 -13.24 8.25
CA VAL A 491 3.31 -13.88 7.50
C VAL A 491 2.98 -14.02 6.00
N ALA A 492 1.74 -14.35 5.65
CA ALA A 492 1.31 -14.44 4.26
C ALA A 492 1.41 -13.10 3.51
N PHE A 493 1.12 -11.98 4.17
CA PHE A 493 1.30 -10.66 3.58
C PHE A 493 2.78 -10.36 3.30
N ASN A 494 3.68 -10.77 4.20
CA ASN A 494 5.12 -10.63 3.97
C ASN A 494 5.61 -11.41 2.73
N VAL A 495 5.05 -12.59 2.45
CA VAL A 495 5.38 -13.35 1.23
C VAL A 495 5.02 -12.54 -0.01
N PHE A 496 3.81 -12.00 -0.06
CA PHE A 496 3.33 -11.16 -1.16
C PHE A 496 4.17 -9.88 -1.31
N ALA A 497 4.44 -9.18 -0.21
CA ALA A 497 5.21 -7.94 -0.24
C ALA A 497 6.66 -8.18 -0.67
N ARG A 498 7.31 -9.23 -0.13
CA ARG A 498 8.66 -9.65 -0.52
C ARG A 498 8.72 -10.01 -2.01
N HIS A 499 7.69 -10.69 -2.53
CA HIS A 499 7.63 -11.04 -3.94
C HIS A 499 7.75 -9.79 -4.82
N TRP A 500 6.88 -8.80 -4.66
CA TRP A 500 6.93 -7.57 -5.47
C TRP A 500 8.18 -6.73 -5.24
N MET A 501 8.64 -6.60 -3.99
CA MET A 501 9.91 -5.91 -3.69
C MET A 501 11.10 -6.55 -4.38
N SER A 502 11.15 -7.89 -4.45
CA SER A 502 12.24 -8.59 -5.14
C SER A 502 12.22 -8.38 -6.65
N GLN A 503 11.04 -8.39 -7.27
CA GLN A 503 10.88 -8.14 -8.70
C GLN A 503 11.33 -6.73 -9.09
N PHE A 504 11.12 -5.75 -8.20
CA PHE A 504 11.55 -4.38 -8.42
C PHE A 504 13.07 -4.20 -8.25
N ARG A 505 13.66 -4.77 -7.20
CA ARG A 505 15.10 -4.68 -6.92
C ARG A 505 15.96 -5.39 -7.95
N TYR A 506 15.52 -6.57 -8.36
CA TYR A 506 16.26 -7.46 -9.25
C TYR A 506 15.63 -7.44 -10.62
N ASN A 507 15.35 -6.25 -11.16
CA ASN A 507 14.96 -6.12 -12.55
C ASN A 507 16.16 -6.51 -13.42
N ILE A 508 16.30 -7.82 -13.66
CA ILE A 508 17.34 -8.37 -14.50
C ILE A 508 17.04 -7.89 -15.91
N ASP A 509 17.80 -6.91 -16.37
CA ASP A 509 17.88 -6.64 -17.80
C ASP A 509 18.55 -7.86 -18.42
N PHE A 510 17.73 -8.76 -18.95
CA PHE A 510 18.17 -9.99 -19.58
C PHE A 510 19.12 -9.73 -20.74
N ALA A 511 19.03 -8.58 -21.39
CA ALA A 511 19.93 -8.22 -22.47
C ALA A 511 21.32 -7.85 -21.92
N ALA A 512 21.38 -7.10 -20.81
CA ALA A 512 22.63 -6.80 -20.11
C ALA A 512 23.25 -8.07 -19.49
N LEU A 513 22.43 -8.88 -18.80
CA LEU A 513 22.86 -10.16 -18.23
C LEU A 513 23.31 -11.14 -19.33
N SER A 514 22.57 -11.23 -20.44
CA SER A 514 22.98 -12.06 -21.58
C SER A 514 24.26 -11.52 -22.23
N ALA A 515 24.48 -10.22 -22.26
CA ALA A 515 25.72 -9.64 -22.79
C ALA A 515 26.92 -9.98 -21.89
N GLU A 516 26.79 -9.83 -20.57
CA GLU A 516 27.81 -10.21 -19.59
C GLU A 516 28.09 -11.72 -19.61
N ILE A 517 27.04 -12.56 -19.65
CA ILE A 517 27.20 -14.01 -19.75
C ILE A 517 27.90 -14.38 -21.07
N MET A 518 27.52 -13.75 -22.19
CA MET A 518 28.16 -14.02 -23.49
C MET A 518 29.61 -13.55 -23.52
N GLU A 519 29.94 -12.45 -22.84
CA GLU A 519 31.32 -12.00 -22.68
C GLU A 519 32.15 -12.99 -21.83
N ILE A 520 31.62 -13.47 -20.71
CA ILE A 520 32.26 -14.49 -19.88
C ILE A 520 32.44 -15.79 -20.68
N VAL A 521 31.44 -16.23 -21.44
CA VAL A 521 31.54 -17.40 -22.32
C VAL A 521 32.63 -17.21 -23.37
N HIS A 522 32.73 -16.03 -23.98
CA HIS A 522 33.76 -15.73 -24.97
C HIS A 522 35.17 -15.70 -24.37
N GLN A 523 35.31 -15.18 -23.15
CA GLN A 523 36.58 -15.21 -22.41
C GLN A 523 36.98 -16.65 -22.06
N LEU A 524 36.02 -17.49 -21.63
CA LEU A 524 36.25 -18.91 -21.34
C LEU A 524 36.64 -19.69 -22.60
N GLU A 525 35.96 -19.46 -23.73
CA GLU A 525 36.32 -20.01 -25.04
C GLU A 525 37.76 -19.66 -25.42
N SER A 526 38.16 -18.39 -25.27
CA SER A 526 39.53 -17.97 -25.54
C SER A 526 40.57 -18.66 -24.64
N LEU A 527 40.23 -18.99 -23.38
CA LEU A 527 41.13 -19.69 -22.47
C LEU A 527 41.27 -21.17 -22.84
N VAL A 528 40.19 -21.78 -23.31
CA VAL A 528 40.20 -23.16 -23.82
C VAL A 528 41.01 -23.26 -25.12
N ASP A 529 40.83 -22.31 -26.05
CA ASP A 529 41.60 -22.27 -27.30
C ASP A 529 43.10 -22.08 -27.05
N ARG A 530 43.46 -21.31 -26.02
CA ARG A 530 44.84 -21.15 -25.55
C ARG A 530 45.36 -22.37 -24.77
N LYS A 531 44.55 -23.43 -24.60
CA LYS A 531 44.84 -24.65 -23.84
C LYS A 531 45.19 -24.40 -22.37
N LEU A 532 44.70 -23.31 -21.80
CA LEU A 532 44.95 -22.94 -20.40
C LEU A 532 43.97 -23.63 -19.44
N VAL A 533 42.77 -23.97 -19.94
CA VAL A 533 41.73 -24.72 -19.22
C VAL A 533 41.04 -25.66 -20.22
N THR A 534 40.44 -26.76 -19.77
CA THR A 534 39.61 -27.64 -20.62
C THR A 534 38.13 -27.47 -20.32
N TRP A 535 37.27 -27.73 -21.31
CA TRP A 535 35.81 -27.69 -21.11
C TRP A 535 35.31 -28.61 -20.00
N ASP A 536 35.99 -29.73 -19.74
CA ASP A 536 35.63 -30.66 -18.68
C ASP A 536 35.84 -30.04 -17.29
N ILE A 537 36.91 -29.24 -17.10
CA ILE A 537 37.19 -28.53 -15.84
C ILE A 537 36.12 -27.45 -15.59
N ILE A 538 35.73 -26.71 -16.64
CA ILE A 538 34.66 -25.70 -16.56
C ILE A 538 33.32 -26.37 -16.21
N ARG A 539 33.03 -27.52 -16.83
CA ARG A 539 31.79 -28.27 -16.60
C ARG A 539 31.70 -28.86 -15.19
N GLU A 540 32.79 -29.42 -14.66
CA GLU A 540 32.83 -29.92 -13.27
C GLU A 540 32.62 -28.78 -12.26
N ALA A 541 33.26 -27.64 -12.47
CA ALA A 541 33.14 -26.48 -11.59
C ALA A 541 31.71 -25.91 -11.57
N TYR A 542 31.04 -25.87 -12.74
CA TYR A 542 29.63 -25.50 -12.86
C TYR A 542 28.71 -26.50 -12.12
N GLN A 543 28.89 -27.81 -12.36
CA GLN A 543 28.06 -28.84 -11.74
C GLN A 543 28.20 -28.87 -10.21
N GLN A 544 29.41 -28.67 -9.69
CA GLN A 544 29.67 -28.61 -8.25
C GLN A 544 28.95 -27.40 -7.61
N SER A 545 28.99 -26.25 -8.27
CA SER A 545 28.36 -25.03 -7.75
C SER A 545 26.83 -25.09 -7.78
N VAL A 546 26.25 -25.64 -8.87
CA VAL A 546 24.80 -25.89 -8.94
C VAL A 546 24.35 -26.83 -7.81
N SER A 547 25.16 -27.85 -7.49
CA SER A 547 24.85 -28.79 -6.40
C SER A 547 24.89 -28.13 -5.01
N GLU A 548 25.83 -27.22 -4.76
CA GLU A 548 25.92 -26.46 -3.50
C GLU A 548 24.79 -25.43 -3.34
N ILE A 549 24.35 -24.80 -4.44
CA ILE A 549 23.22 -23.87 -4.45
C ILE A 549 21.90 -24.61 -4.17
N GLN A 550 21.70 -25.79 -4.78
CA GLN A 550 20.53 -26.63 -4.52
C GLN A 550 20.43 -27.12 -3.07
N GLN A 551 21.56 -27.24 -2.35
CA GLN A 551 21.57 -27.60 -0.93
C GLN A 551 21.27 -26.43 0.03
N SER A 552 21.29 -25.18 -0.45
CA SER A 552 21.21 -23.97 0.37
C SER A 552 19.78 -23.46 0.65
N GLN A 553 18.73 -24.22 0.30
CA GLN A 553 17.30 -23.87 0.52
C GLN A 553 16.91 -22.42 0.15
N PHE A 554 17.38 -21.93 -1.00
CA PHE A 554 16.82 -20.72 -1.60
C PHE A 554 15.68 -21.09 -2.56
N ILE A 555 14.45 -20.75 -2.17
CA ILE A 555 13.31 -20.72 -3.10
C ILE A 555 13.34 -19.35 -3.77
N LEU A 556 13.99 -19.29 -4.93
CA LEU A 556 13.83 -18.25 -5.96
C LEU A 556 13.58 -18.97 -7.29
N ASN A 557 12.67 -18.44 -8.10
CA ASN A 557 12.24 -19.06 -9.34
C ASN A 557 13.39 -19.14 -10.36
N GLY A 558 13.54 -20.34 -10.93
CA GLY A 558 13.94 -20.58 -12.33
C GLY A 558 15.27 -20.01 -12.82
N GLU A 559 16.29 -20.89 -12.89
CA GLU A 559 17.45 -20.87 -13.80
C GLU A 559 18.47 -19.72 -13.75
N GLU A 560 18.13 -18.48 -13.36
CA GLU A 560 18.99 -17.31 -13.62
C GLU A 560 19.99 -16.95 -12.50
N GLN A 561 19.66 -17.22 -11.24
CA GLN A 561 20.57 -16.93 -10.12
C GLN A 561 21.65 -18.01 -9.91
N ASN A 562 21.41 -19.20 -10.46
CA ASN A 562 22.32 -20.34 -10.36
C ASN A 562 23.62 -20.12 -11.15
N CYS A 563 23.64 -19.23 -12.15
CA CYS A 563 24.83 -18.97 -12.96
C CYS A 563 25.81 -18.01 -12.27
N PHE A 564 25.34 -16.91 -11.69
CA PHE A 564 26.22 -15.86 -11.16
C PHE A 564 26.93 -16.29 -9.87
N GLU A 565 26.19 -16.90 -8.94
CA GLU A 565 26.76 -17.35 -7.66
C GLU A 565 27.60 -18.62 -7.84
N ALA A 566 27.30 -19.42 -8.88
CA ALA A 566 28.19 -20.48 -9.31
C ALA A 566 29.50 -19.94 -9.88
N ILE A 567 29.47 -18.96 -10.78
CA ILE A 567 30.67 -18.36 -11.36
C ILE A 567 31.53 -17.68 -10.27
N TYR A 568 30.90 -16.98 -9.32
CA TYR A 568 31.59 -16.34 -8.19
C TYR A 568 32.25 -17.38 -7.24
N ARG A 569 31.54 -18.46 -6.89
CA ARG A 569 32.11 -19.52 -6.03
C ARG A 569 33.13 -20.40 -6.74
N ILE A 570 33.02 -20.60 -8.05
CA ILE A 570 34.07 -21.22 -8.89
C ILE A 570 35.36 -20.41 -8.77
N ALA A 571 35.29 -19.08 -8.74
CA ALA A 571 36.46 -18.23 -8.58
C ALA A 571 37.11 -18.33 -7.18
N GLU A 572 36.34 -18.62 -6.14
CA GLU A 572 36.81 -18.72 -4.75
C GLU A 572 37.26 -20.13 -4.30
N LEU A 573 37.03 -21.17 -5.11
CA LEU A 573 37.36 -22.54 -4.73
C LEU A 573 38.87 -22.71 -4.43
N PRO A 574 39.27 -23.26 -3.26
CA PRO A 574 40.67 -23.34 -2.82
C PRO A 574 41.63 -24.07 -3.77
N GLN A 575 41.07 -24.87 -4.67
CA GLN A 575 41.78 -25.70 -5.65
C GLN A 575 42.38 -24.84 -6.78
N HIS A 576 41.83 -23.65 -7.06
CA HIS A 576 42.28 -22.75 -8.13
C HIS A 576 43.57 -21.98 -7.78
N LYS A 577 43.91 -21.85 -6.49
CA LYS A 577 45.18 -21.23 -6.04
C LYS A 577 46.43 -22.05 -6.38
N LYS A 578 46.28 -23.30 -6.81
CA LYS A 578 47.39 -24.20 -7.18
C LYS A 578 47.61 -24.31 -8.69
N ASN A 579 46.74 -23.74 -9.51
CA ASN A 579 46.85 -23.76 -10.97
C ASN A 579 46.97 -22.31 -11.49
N PRO A 580 48.17 -21.85 -11.91
CA PRO A 580 48.47 -20.44 -12.17
C PRO A 580 47.53 -19.72 -13.15
N PRO A 581 47.04 -20.35 -14.24
CA PRO A 581 46.09 -19.71 -15.15
C PRO A 581 44.70 -19.52 -14.53
N LEU A 582 44.25 -20.45 -13.68
CA LEU A 582 42.98 -20.35 -12.97
C LEU A 582 43.06 -19.32 -11.83
N ALA A 583 44.21 -19.19 -11.16
CA ALA A 583 44.44 -18.13 -10.19
C ALA A 583 44.43 -16.73 -10.86
N GLN A 584 44.99 -16.60 -12.06
CA GLN A 584 44.92 -15.35 -12.84
C GLN A 584 43.50 -15.02 -13.30
N PHE A 585 42.71 -16.02 -13.70
CA PHE A 585 41.30 -15.84 -14.06
C PHE A 585 40.46 -15.43 -12.84
N SER A 586 40.63 -16.10 -11.69
CA SER A 586 39.97 -15.72 -10.43
C SER A 586 40.32 -14.30 -9.98
N CYS A 587 41.59 -13.90 -10.08
CA CYS A 587 41.99 -12.52 -9.76
C CYS A 587 41.41 -11.51 -10.75
N TYR A 588 41.37 -11.83 -12.05
CA TYR A 588 40.80 -10.95 -13.07
C TYR A 588 39.29 -10.75 -12.88
N ILE A 589 38.52 -11.82 -12.62
CA ILE A 589 37.10 -11.73 -12.30
C ILE A 589 36.87 -10.98 -10.98
N ALA A 590 37.68 -11.24 -9.95
CA ALA A 590 37.59 -10.51 -8.68
C ALA A 590 37.92 -9.02 -8.84
N ASP A 591 38.90 -8.66 -9.69
CA ASP A 591 39.25 -7.26 -10.00
C ASP A 591 38.15 -6.56 -10.80
N GLN A 592 37.48 -7.25 -11.74
CA GLN A 592 36.34 -6.70 -12.49
C GLN A 592 35.08 -6.56 -11.62
N LEU A 593 34.89 -7.43 -10.61
CA LEU A 593 33.74 -7.38 -9.70
C LEU A 593 33.98 -6.51 -8.45
N SER A 594 35.20 -5.99 -8.25
CA SER A 594 35.55 -5.17 -7.09
C SER A 594 35.78 -3.68 -7.41
N GLU A 595 35.53 -3.24 -8.64
CA GLU A 595 35.38 -1.81 -8.97
C GLU A 595 33.95 -1.35 -8.64
N PRO A 596 33.73 -0.53 -7.58
CA PRO A 596 32.38 -0.13 -7.17
C PRO A 596 31.89 1.16 -7.84
N GLU A 597 32.56 1.70 -8.85
CA GLU A 597 32.21 3.02 -9.39
C GLU A 597 32.17 3.05 -10.93
N GLN A 598 30.99 3.44 -11.44
CA GLN A 598 30.64 3.84 -12.81
C GLN A 598 30.16 2.74 -13.78
N ASN A 599 28.95 2.22 -13.55
CA ASN A 599 27.76 2.45 -14.41
C ASN A 599 26.51 1.78 -13.84
#